data_AF-A0AAD7U0A0-F1
#
_entry.id   AF-A0AAD7U0A0-F1
#
_cell.length_a   1.000
_cell.length_b   1.000
_cell.length_c   1.000
_cell.angle_alpha   90.00
_cell.angle_beta   90.00
_cell.angle_gamma   90.00
#
_symmetry.space_group_name_H-M   'P 1'
#
loop_
_entity.id
_entity.type
_entity.pdbx_description
1 polymer ?
#
loop_
_entity_poly.entity_id
_entity_poly.type
_entity_poly.pdbx_seq_one_letter_code
_entity_poly.pdbx_strand_id
1 'polypeptide(L)'
;MLVFSTFLLCSSTFLSFTSVPLAQAKNVTVVVDDAAADPLTGQRIQYFPADTWKAGKNDDCDGCTAHPNASVAYQSTWHEVEDGPGGANQTKAVFSFEGTSVSVHCLIEGYVPEGDEDLSYDLIFSLDGKTNAGFTTSKIWQSTAQFDNVAVYESEPLQMGNHTLEIRPAAALDVSGDYSRNRSVVILDYIEYTVDSEKLPASITIPATLPPLPSSTNTSASQTSGAPSQTTTSGSLSNVRGGGCGLALGTIVGAGLCIVALLT
;
A
#
# COMPACT_ATOMS: atom_id res chain seq x y z
N MET A 1 32.46 -5.18 -89.38
CA MET A 1 32.73 -4.69 -88.02
C MET A 1 31.42 -4.21 -87.43
N LEU A 2 30.75 -5.04 -86.63
CA LEU A 2 29.51 -4.68 -85.95
C LEU A 2 29.75 -4.78 -84.44
N VAL A 3 29.33 -3.71 -83.76
CA VAL A 3 29.70 -3.30 -82.40
C VAL A 3 28.80 -4.03 -81.40
N PHE A 4 29.39 -4.71 -80.41
CA PHE A 4 28.66 -5.25 -79.26
C PHE A 4 28.34 -4.12 -78.27
N SER A 5 27.06 -3.80 -78.12
CA SER A 5 26.55 -2.83 -77.15
C SER A 5 26.12 -3.56 -75.88
N THR A 6 26.87 -3.36 -74.80
CA THR A 6 26.58 -3.81 -73.44
C THR A 6 25.50 -2.92 -72.82
N PHE A 7 24.34 -3.47 -72.46
CA PHE A 7 23.35 -2.81 -71.61
C PHE A 7 23.42 -3.38 -70.18
N LEU A 8 23.94 -2.56 -69.27
CA LEU A 8 23.98 -2.81 -67.83
C LEU A 8 22.69 -2.24 -67.23
N LEU A 9 21.73 -3.09 -66.85
CA LEU A 9 20.50 -2.68 -66.17
C LEU A 9 20.78 -2.48 -64.68
N CYS A 10 20.96 -1.23 -64.27
CA CYS A 10 21.03 -0.80 -62.87
C CYS A 10 19.59 -0.76 -62.30
N SER A 11 19.16 -1.84 -61.65
CA SER A 11 17.87 -1.91 -60.96
C SER A 11 17.98 -1.15 -59.64
N SER A 12 17.52 0.10 -59.64
CA SER A 12 17.37 0.93 -58.44
C SER A 12 16.11 0.48 -57.69
N THR A 13 16.27 -0.43 -56.72
CA THR A 13 15.22 -0.74 -55.75
C THR A 13 15.11 0.42 -54.77
N PHE A 14 14.15 1.32 -55.02
CA PHE A 14 13.72 2.34 -54.08
C PHE A 14 13.14 1.64 -52.83
N LEU A 15 13.92 1.58 -51.72
CA LEU A 15 13.37 1.24 -50.40
C LEU A 15 12.48 2.41 -49.96
N SER A 16 11.19 2.34 -50.28
CA SER A 16 10.19 3.20 -49.66
C SER A 16 10.09 2.83 -48.19
N PHE A 17 10.76 3.59 -47.32
CA PHE A 17 10.51 3.60 -45.89
C PHE A 17 9.10 4.16 -45.66
N THR A 18 8.09 3.29 -45.71
CA THR A 18 6.77 3.61 -45.17
C THR A 18 6.97 3.79 -43.67
N SER A 19 6.88 5.02 -43.21
CA SER A 19 6.84 5.38 -41.79
C SER A 19 5.68 4.64 -41.14
N VAL A 20 5.98 3.54 -40.44
CA VAL A 20 4.98 2.88 -39.59
C VAL A 20 4.73 3.85 -38.44
N PRO A 21 3.50 4.36 -38.26
CA PRO A 21 3.20 5.17 -37.08
C PRO A 21 3.45 4.30 -35.84
N LEU A 22 4.36 4.74 -34.98
CA LEU A 22 4.61 4.09 -33.71
C LEU A 22 3.40 4.39 -32.82
N ALA A 23 2.50 3.43 -32.68
CA ALA A 23 1.42 3.52 -31.71
C ALA A 23 2.04 3.57 -30.32
N GLN A 24 1.90 4.71 -29.65
CA GLN A 24 2.35 4.87 -28.28
C GLN A 24 1.23 4.35 -27.37
N ALA A 25 1.34 3.10 -26.92
CA ALA A 25 0.49 2.57 -25.88
C ALA A 25 0.64 3.45 -24.63
N LYS A 26 -0.46 4.02 -24.15
CA LYS A 26 -0.48 4.90 -22.98
C LYS A 26 -1.22 4.16 -21.87
N ASN A 27 -0.51 3.85 -20.80
CA ASN A 27 -1.11 3.23 -19.62
C ASN A 27 -1.84 4.29 -18.79
N VAL A 28 -2.97 3.91 -18.23
CA VAL A 28 -3.78 4.72 -17.32
C VAL A 28 -3.93 3.97 -16.01
N THR A 29 -3.65 4.64 -14.89
CA THR A 29 -3.89 4.10 -13.56
C THR A 29 -5.35 4.32 -13.16
N VAL A 30 -5.97 3.28 -12.65
CA VAL A 30 -7.34 3.25 -12.14
C VAL A 30 -7.25 2.94 -10.66
N VAL A 31 -7.91 3.75 -9.84
CA VAL A 31 -7.99 3.56 -8.39
C VAL A 31 -9.38 3.03 -8.05
N VAL A 32 -9.41 1.90 -7.35
CA VAL A 32 -10.62 1.26 -6.85
C VAL A 32 -10.58 1.33 -5.33
N ASP A 33 -11.40 2.22 -4.81
CA ASP A 33 -11.69 2.38 -3.38
C ASP A 33 -12.29 1.10 -2.79
N ASP A 34 -11.99 0.79 -1.54
CA ASP A 34 -12.50 -0.38 -0.82
C ASP A 34 -14.04 -0.44 -0.78
N ALA A 35 -14.69 0.71 -0.66
CA ALA A 35 -16.14 0.82 -0.47
C ALA A 35 -16.88 1.17 -1.77
N ALA A 36 -16.18 1.67 -2.79
CA ALA A 36 -16.77 2.03 -4.07
C ALA A 36 -16.68 0.90 -5.12
N ALA A 37 -17.36 1.12 -6.24
CA ALA A 37 -17.17 0.29 -7.43
C ALA A 37 -16.05 0.88 -8.28
N ASP A 38 -15.34 0.01 -8.98
CA ASP A 38 -14.39 0.35 -10.04
C ASP A 38 -15.05 1.35 -11.01
N PRO A 39 -14.45 2.54 -11.19
CA PRO A 39 -15.04 3.59 -12.03
C PRO A 39 -15.13 3.22 -13.51
N LEU A 40 -14.37 2.22 -13.98
CA LEU A 40 -14.41 1.76 -15.37
C LEU A 40 -15.44 0.63 -15.58
N THR A 41 -15.48 -0.33 -14.67
CA THR A 41 -16.22 -1.60 -14.88
C THR A 41 -17.47 -1.72 -14.01
N GLY A 42 -17.57 -0.93 -12.94
CA GLY A 42 -18.61 -1.07 -11.92
C GLY A 42 -18.44 -2.30 -11.01
N GLN A 43 -17.35 -3.07 -11.16
CA GLN A 43 -17.04 -4.19 -10.27
C GLN A 43 -16.61 -3.69 -8.89
N ARG A 44 -16.77 -4.50 -7.85
CA ARG A 44 -16.39 -4.17 -6.47
C ARG A 44 -15.43 -5.20 -5.94
N ILE A 45 -14.63 -4.81 -4.95
CA ILE A 45 -13.89 -5.76 -4.14
C ILE A 45 -14.91 -6.67 -3.43
N GLN A 46 -14.68 -7.97 -3.52
CA GLN A 46 -15.54 -8.98 -2.90
C GLN A 46 -14.90 -9.47 -1.61
N TYR A 47 -15.60 -9.28 -0.51
CA TYR A 47 -15.16 -9.66 0.82
C TYR A 47 -15.78 -10.99 1.24
N PHE A 48 -14.96 -11.91 1.70
CA PHE A 48 -15.37 -13.24 2.12
C PHE A 48 -14.80 -13.57 3.50
N PRO A 49 -15.60 -14.20 4.38
CA PRO A 49 -17.05 -14.09 4.43
C PRO A 49 -17.51 -12.62 4.56
N ALA A 50 -18.60 -12.22 3.91
CA ALA A 50 -18.97 -10.81 3.86
C ALA A 50 -19.29 -10.19 5.24
N ASP A 51 -19.72 -11.00 6.20
CA ASP A 51 -20.10 -10.59 7.56
C ASP A 51 -18.91 -10.41 8.52
N THR A 52 -17.74 -10.95 8.17
CA THR A 52 -16.52 -10.80 8.98
C THR A 52 -15.81 -9.48 8.72
N TRP A 53 -15.89 -8.96 7.50
CA TRP A 53 -15.27 -7.69 7.15
C TRP A 53 -16.09 -6.52 7.68
N LYS A 54 -15.41 -5.59 8.36
CA LYS A 54 -16.00 -4.42 8.98
C LYS A 54 -15.68 -3.19 8.14
N ALA A 55 -16.71 -2.53 7.65
CA ALA A 55 -16.56 -1.29 6.90
C ALA A 55 -16.35 -0.14 7.89
N GLY A 56 -15.24 0.57 7.75
CA GLY A 56 -14.96 1.82 8.44
C GLY A 56 -15.16 3.02 7.53
N LYS A 57 -15.62 4.13 8.11
CA LYS A 57 -15.87 5.39 7.39
C LYS A 57 -15.90 6.57 8.33
N ASN A 58 -15.26 7.69 7.94
CA ASN A 58 -15.34 8.97 8.67
C ASN A 58 -15.04 8.84 10.19
N ASP A 59 -13.98 8.12 10.54
CA ASP A 59 -13.52 7.83 11.90
C ASP A 59 -14.41 6.88 12.71
N ASP A 60 -15.42 6.26 12.08
CA ASP A 60 -16.30 5.28 12.70
C ASP A 60 -16.10 3.90 12.08
N CYS A 61 -15.96 2.89 12.93
CA CYS A 61 -16.04 1.48 12.53
C CYS A 61 -16.57 0.64 13.68
N ASP A 62 -17.75 0.07 13.51
CA ASP A 62 -18.37 -0.80 14.50
C ASP A 62 -17.73 -2.19 14.49
N GLY A 63 -17.07 -2.55 15.59
CA GLY A 63 -16.43 -3.84 15.76
C GLY A 63 -15.10 -4.02 15.02
N CYS A 64 -14.50 -2.94 14.51
CA CYS A 64 -13.08 -2.98 14.13
C CYS A 64 -12.19 -3.14 15.37
N THR A 65 -11.06 -3.79 15.18
CA THR A 65 -9.94 -3.88 16.12
C THR A 65 -9.08 -2.63 16.04
N ALA A 66 -8.89 -2.07 14.84
CA ALA A 66 -8.13 -0.85 14.63
C ALA A 66 -9.05 0.34 14.30
N HIS A 67 -8.60 1.55 14.66
CA HIS A 67 -9.34 2.78 14.42
C HIS A 67 -8.42 3.82 13.76
N PRO A 68 -8.08 3.63 12.48
CA PRO A 68 -7.30 4.60 11.75
C PRO A 68 -8.08 5.93 11.62
N ASN A 69 -7.34 7.03 11.57
CA ASN A 69 -7.91 8.33 11.26
C ASN A 69 -8.33 8.34 9.78
N ALA A 70 -9.58 8.64 9.48
CA ALA A 70 -10.13 8.59 8.13
C ALA A 70 -9.48 9.59 7.16
N SER A 71 -8.72 10.58 7.65
CA SER A 71 -7.95 11.48 6.80
C SER A 71 -6.73 10.82 6.15
N VAL A 72 -6.27 9.66 6.65
CA VAL A 72 -5.16 8.89 6.01
C VAL A 72 -5.65 7.87 4.99
N ALA A 73 -6.95 7.55 5.02
CA ALA A 73 -7.61 6.64 4.11
C ALA A 73 -8.07 7.34 2.83
N TYR A 74 -7.96 6.65 1.70
CA TYR A 74 -8.53 7.11 0.45
C TYR A 74 -10.06 7.22 0.57
N GLN A 75 -10.60 8.36 0.14
CA GLN A 75 -12.02 8.73 0.31
C GLN A 75 -12.59 8.55 1.73
N SER A 76 -11.74 8.49 2.75
CA SER A 76 -12.14 8.32 4.15
C SER A 76 -12.92 7.03 4.42
N THR A 77 -12.61 5.95 3.70
CA THR A 77 -13.19 4.60 3.86
C THR A 77 -12.11 3.54 3.98
N TRP A 78 -12.44 2.42 4.63
CA TRP A 78 -11.60 1.22 4.67
C TRP A 78 -12.45 -0.02 4.99
N HIS A 79 -11.93 -1.20 4.68
CA HIS A 79 -12.50 -2.47 5.14
C HIS A 79 -11.48 -3.24 5.96
N GLU A 80 -11.89 -3.57 7.18
CA GLU A 80 -11.06 -4.29 8.14
C GLU A 80 -11.48 -5.74 8.31
N VAL A 81 -10.51 -6.62 8.49
CA VAL A 81 -10.76 -7.92 9.10
C VAL A 81 -9.58 -8.32 9.97
N GLU A 82 -9.87 -8.93 11.12
CA GLU A 82 -8.90 -9.61 11.95
C GLU A 82 -9.09 -11.12 11.80
N ASP A 83 -8.02 -11.83 11.49
CA ASP A 83 -7.99 -13.29 11.49
C ASP A 83 -7.14 -13.78 12.67
N GLY A 84 -7.81 -14.48 13.58
CA GLY A 84 -7.22 -14.99 14.80
C GLY A 84 -6.63 -16.39 14.65
N PRO A 85 -6.02 -16.93 15.71
CA PRO A 85 -5.45 -18.26 15.67
C PRO A 85 -6.52 -19.34 15.48
N GLY A 86 -6.32 -20.23 14.51
CA GLY A 86 -7.34 -21.21 14.11
C GLY A 86 -8.47 -20.62 13.26
N GLY A 87 -8.38 -19.33 12.92
CA GLY A 87 -9.12 -18.68 11.86
C GLY A 87 -9.00 -19.50 10.58
N ALA A 88 -10.13 -19.99 10.10
CA ALA A 88 -10.15 -20.78 8.89
C ALA A 88 -9.65 -19.88 7.76
N ASN A 89 -8.66 -20.39 7.01
CA ASN A 89 -8.10 -19.92 5.73
C ASN A 89 -9.16 -19.57 4.65
N GLN A 90 -10.16 -18.78 5.00
CA GLN A 90 -11.38 -18.49 4.25
C GLN A 90 -11.60 -16.99 4.16
N THR A 91 -11.07 -16.22 5.12
CA THR A 91 -11.10 -14.77 5.10
C THR A 91 -10.23 -14.24 3.96
N LYS A 92 -10.84 -13.51 3.04
CA LYS A 92 -10.15 -12.90 1.89
C LYS A 92 -10.93 -11.77 1.25
N ALA A 93 -10.19 -10.86 0.63
CA ALA A 93 -10.71 -9.93 -0.36
C ALA A 93 -10.30 -10.38 -1.76
N VAL A 94 -11.22 -10.33 -2.71
CA VAL A 94 -10.99 -10.74 -4.10
C VAL A 94 -11.37 -9.60 -5.03
N PHE A 95 -10.47 -9.27 -5.94
CA PHE A 95 -10.71 -8.25 -6.96
C PHE A 95 -10.27 -8.76 -8.33
N SER A 96 -11.11 -8.57 -9.34
CA SER A 96 -10.82 -8.92 -10.72
C SER A 96 -10.65 -7.64 -11.52
N PHE A 97 -9.63 -7.58 -12.37
CA PHE A 97 -9.34 -6.41 -13.19
C PHE A 97 -8.82 -6.82 -14.56
N GLU A 98 -8.90 -5.91 -15.53
CA GLU A 98 -8.25 -6.08 -16.83
C GLU A 98 -7.10 -5.07 -16.95
N GLY A 99 -5.85 -5.52 -16.94
CA GLY A 99 -4.72 -4.59 -16.84
C GLY A 99 -3.34 -5.20 -17.05
N THR A 100 -2.32 -4.41 -16.72
CA THR A 100 -0.88 -4.75 -16.87
C THR A 100 -0.08 -4.63 -15.58
N SER A 101 -0.65 -4.08 -14.50
CA SER A 101 -0.08 -4.10 -13.16
C SER A 101 -1.18 -3.89 -12.12
N VAL A 102 -0.91 -4.27 -10.87
CA VAL A 102 -1.77 -3.97 -9.73
C VAL A 102 -0.94 -3.69 -8.48
N SER A 103 -1.37 -2.73 -7.67
CA SER A 103 -0.86 -2.45 -6.33
C SER A 103 -1.99 -2.45 -5.31
N VAL A 104 -1.68 -2.83 -4.07
CA VAL A 104 -2.64 -2.84 -2.96
C VAL A 104 -2.13 -1.91 -1.88
N HIS A 105 -3.02 -1.05 -1.41
CA HIS A 105 -2.76 -0.10 -0.36
C HIS A 105 -3.59 -0.44 0.88
N CYS A 106 -2.90 -0.55 2.01
CA CYS A 106 -3.51 -0.80 3.30
C CYS A 106 -3.08 0.27 4.29
N LEU A 107 -3.92 0.48 5.30
CA LEU A 107 -3.56 1.29 6.46
C LEU A 107 -2.83 0.38 7.44
N ILE A 108 -1.58 0.72 7.77
CA ILE A 108 -0.77 -0.05 8.70
C ILE A 108 -0.44 0.80 9.90
N GLU A 109 -0.60 0.24 11.11
CA GLU A 109 -0.21 0.91 12.33
C GLU A 109 1.31 1.06 12.38
N GLY A 110 1.78 2.30 12.49
CA GLY A 110 3.20 2.66 12.51
C GLY A 110 3.85 2.53 13.88
N TYR A 111 3.03 2.54 14.94
CA TYR A 111 3.44 2.50 16.33
C TYR A 111 2.55 1.54 17.12
N VAL A 112 3.09 0.38 17.50
CA VAL A 112 2.43 -0.52 18.46
C VAL A 112 2.99 -0.21 19.85
N PRO A 113 2.16 0.23 20.81
CA PRO A 113 2.61 0.45 22.19
C PRO A 113 3.21 -0.82 22.79
N GLU A 114 4.19 -0.66 23.68
CA GLU A 114 4.78 -1.78 24.44
C GLU A 114 3.66 -2.52 25.20
N GLY A 115 3.42 -3.79 24.85
CA GLY A 115 2.33 -4.62 25.41
C GLY A 115 1.21 -5.04 24.45
N ASP A 116 1.14 -4.51 23.22
CA ASP A 116 0.19 -4.90 22.15
C ASP A 116 0.86 -5.76 21.05
N GLU A 117 1.90 -6.52 21.42
CA GLU A 117 2.76 -7.31 20.53
C GLU A 117 2.04 -8.47 19.81
N ASP A 118 0.77 -8.73 20.16
CA ASP A 118 -0.04 -9.84 19.67
C ASP A 118 -0.81 -9.49 18.35
N LEU A 119 -0.65 -8.27 17.82
CA LEU A 119 -1.25 -7.82 16.54
C LEU A 119 -0.20 -7.69 15.43
N SER A 120 -0.45 -8.32 14.28
CA SER A 120 0.32 -8.15 13.05
C SER A 120 -0.56 -7.68 11.90
N TYR A 121 0.08 -7.22 10.83
CA TYR A 121 -0.52 -6.85 9.54
C TYR A 121 0.17 -7.64 8.42
N ASP A 122 0.49 -8.90 8.72
CA ASP A 122 1.14 -9.78 7.76
C ASP A 122 0.10 -10.25 6.74
N LEU A 123 0.42 -10.16 5.45
CA LEU A 123 -0.53 -10.41 4.35
C LEU A 123 0.03 -11.42 3.36
N ILE A 124 -0.86 -12.22 2.78
CA ILE A 124 -0.55 -13.12 1.67
C ILE A 124 -1.36 -12.67 0.45
N PHE A 125 -0.67 -12.53 -0.67
CA PHE A 125 -1.26 -12.16 -1.95
C PHE A 125 -1.19 -13.34 -2.91
N SER A 126 -2.27 -13.56 -3.66
CA SER A 126 -2.25 -14.47 -4.81
C SER A 126 -2.77 -13.76 -6.04
N LEU A 127 -2.02 -13.83 -7.13
CA LEU A 127 -2.39 -13.26 -8.42
C LEU A 127 -2.55 -14.40 -9.42
N ASP A 128 -3.72 -14.52 -10.03
CA ASP A 128 -4.09 -15.60 -10.96
C ASP A 128 -3.86 -16.99 -10.38
N GLY A 129 -4.16 -17.15 -9.08
CA GLY A 129 -3.99 -18.39 -8.33
C GLY A 129 -2.54 -18.71 -7.96
N LYS A 130 -1.56 -17.85 -8.30
CA LYS A 130 -0.17 -17.99 -7.89
C LYS A 130 0.08 -17.13 -6.65
N THR A 131 0.43 -17.77 -5.55
CA THR A 131 0.82 -17.07 -4.32
C THR A 131 2.16 -16.38 -4.51
N ASN A 132 2.19 -15.08 -4.20
CA ASN A 132 3.36 -14.23 -4.26
C ASN A 132 3.97 -14.05 -2.87
N ALA A 133 5.16 -13.45 -2.79
CA ALA A 133 5.79 -13.13 -1.51
C ALA A 133 4.85 -12.26 -0.65
N GLY A 134 4.68 -12.65 0.61
CA GLY A 134 3.82 -11.93 1.55
C GLY A 134 4.40 -10.59 2.01
N PHE A 135 3.52 -9.76 2.55
CA PHE A 135 3.89 -8.56 3.28
C PHE A 135 4.07 -8.89 4.77
N THR A 136 5.04 -8.27 5.42
CA THR A 136 5.29 -8.48 6.86
C THR A 136 5.49 -7.16 7.58
N THR A 137 4.87 -6.99 8.75
CA THR A 137 4.95 -5.74 9.56
C THR A 137 6.35 -5.40 10.00
N SER A 138 7.22 -6.40 10.16
CA SER A 138 8.66 -6.25 10.41
C SER A 138 9.35 -5.22 9.51
N LYS A 139 8.76 -4.92 8.33
CA LYS A 139 9.28 -3.97 7.35
C LYS A 139 8.97 -2.50 7.65
N ILE A 140 8.04 -2.17 8.58
CA ILE A 140 7.53 -0.79 8.73
C ILE A 140 7.70 -0.14 10.12
N TRP A 141 8.35 -0.81 11.08
CA TRP A 141 8.53 -0.36 12.49
C TRP A 141 9.33 0.94 12.71
N GLN A 142 9.28 1.91 11.79
CA GLN A 142 10.05 3.13 11.82
C GLN A 142 9.19 4.39 11.65
N SER A 143 7.86 4.27 11.60
CA SER A 143 6.98 5.44 11.50
C SER A 143 6.69 6.06 12.87
N THR A 144 6.51 7.38 12.87
CA THR A 144 6.01 8.14 14.02
C THR A 144 4.51 8.42 13.94
N ALA A 145 3.88 8.12 12.79
CA ALA A 145 2.44 8.23 12.63
C ALA A 145 1.75 7.03 13.29
N GLN A 146 0.52 7.23 13.76
CA GLN A 146 -0.28 6.12 14.29
C GLN A 146 -0.61 5.15 13.17
N PHE A 147 -1.06 5.64 12.01
CA PHE A 147 -1.32 4.84 10.82
C PHE A 147 -0.68 5.49 9.59
N ASP A 148 -0.15 4.66 8.71
CA ASP A 148 0.33 5.05 7.38
C ASP A 148 -0.42 4.29 6.29
N ASN A 149 -0.62 4.96 5.16
CA ASN A 149 -1.12 4.36 3.94
C ASN A 149 0.06 3.77 3.15
N VAL A 150 0.16 2.45 3.14
CA VAL A 150 1.33 1.74 2.64
C VAL A 150 0.95 0.87 1.45
N ALA A 151 1.72 0.96 0.36
CA ALA A 151 1.71 -0.01 -0.72
C ALA A 151 2.27 -1.34 -0.20
N VAL A 152 1.39 -2.25 0.19
CA VAL A 152 1.74 -3.55 0.79
C VAL A 152 2.03 -4.63 -0.25
N TYR A 153 1.60 -4.40 -1.49
CA TYR A 153 1.86 -5.29 -2.61
C TYR A 153 1.94 -4.49 -3.91
N GLU A 154 2.89 -4.87 -4.75
CA GLU A 154 3.01 -4.42 -6.14
C GLU A 154 3.29 -5.65 -7.00
N SER A 155 2.55 -5.80 -8.11
CA SER A 155 2.81 -6.87 -9.05
C SER A 155 4.05 -6.58 -9.90
N GLU A 156 4.71 -7.64 -10.37
CA GLU A 156 5.55 -7.51 -11.56
C GLU A 156 4.69 -7.11 -12.77
N PRO A 157 5.31 -6.57 -13.85
CA PRO A 157 4.59 -6.29 -15.09
C PRO A 157 3.85 -7.52 -15.63
N LEU A 158 2.55 -7.38 -15.84
CA LEU A 158 1.65 -8.41 -16.33
C LEU A 158 1.41 -8.23 -17.83
N GLN A 159 1.04 -9.32 -18.49
CA GLN A 159 0.51 -9.23 -19.85
C GLN A 159 -0.90 -8.64 -19.80
N MET A 160 -1.23 -7.75 -20.73
CA MET A 160 -2.56 -7.17 -20.81
C MET A 160 -3.64 -8.27 -20.87
N GLY A 161 -4.52 -8.30 -19.88
CA GLY A 161 -5.58 -9.31 -19.80
C GLY A 161 -6.34 -9.27 -18.48
N ASN A 162 -7.25 -10.23 -18.33
CA ASN A 162 -8.02 -10.41 -17.10
C ASN A 162 -7.17 -11.09 -16.03
N HIS A 163 -7.10 -10.46 -14.87
CA HIS A 163 -6.39 -10.94 -13.70
C HIS A 163 -7.32 -11.04 -12.50
N THR A 164 -6.98 -11.94 -11.57
CA THR A 164 -7.68 -12.06 -10.28
C THR A 164 -6.68 -11.96 -9.15
N LEU A 165 -6.87 -10.95 -8.31
CA LEU A 165 -6.11 -10.73 -7.09
C LEU A 165 -6.90 -11.26 -5.90
N GLU A 166 -6.23 -12.03 -5.04
CA GLU A 166 -6.72 -12.47 -3.73
C GLU A 166 -5.78 -11.92 -2.65
N ILE A 167 -6.36 -11.24 -1.66
CA ILE A 167 -5.67 -10.66 -0.50
C ILE A 167 -6.15 -11.40 0.74
N ARG A 168 -5.22 -11.83 1.59
CA ARG A 168 -5.52 -12.59 2.80
C ARG A 168 -4.66 -12.10 3.95
N PRO A 169 -5.19 -12.11 5.19
CA PRO A 169 -4.33 -12.13 6.35
C PRO A 169 -3.41 -13.36 6.26
N ALA A 170 -2.13 -13.17 6.57
CA ALA A 170 -1.23 -14.27 6.80
C ALA A 170 -1.66 -14.92 8.11
N ALA A 171 -2.30 -16.10 8.02
CA ALA A 171 -2.55 -16.91 9.19
C ALA A 171 -1.22 -17.10 9.91
N ALA A 172 -1.16 -16.67 11.16
CA ALA A 172 0.10 -16.68 11.85
C ALA A 172 0.49 -18.11 12.21
N LEU A 173 1.42 -18.65 11.44
CA LEU A 173 2.09 -19.88 11.77
C LEU A 173 3.15 -19.54 12.82
N ASP A 174 2.83 -19.74 14.09
CA ASP A 174 3.90 -19.91 15.06
C ASP A 174 4.63 -21.22 14.73
N VAL A 175 5.95 -21.11 14.54
CA VAL A 175 6.91 -22.20 14.35
C VAL A 175 6.89 -23.19 15.53
N SER A 176 6.31 -22.81 16.67
CA SER A 176 6.14 -23.64 17.86
C SER A 176 4.84 -24.47 17.89
N GLY A 177 3.89 -24.19 16.98
CA GLY A 177 2.54 -24.77 17.03
C GLY A 177 1.65 -24.20 18.15
N ASP A 178 2.07 -23.12 18.80
CA ASP A 178 1.27 -22.40 19.77
C ASP A 178 0.32 -21.41 19.04
N TYR A 179 -0.95 -21.79 18.99
CA TYR A 179 -2.03 -21.00 18.41
C TYR A 179 -2.47 -19.83 19.31
N SER A 180 -1.66 -19.30 20.23
CA SER A 180 -2.21 -18.40 21.24
C SER A 180 -2.02 -16.90 21.01
N ARG A 181 -1.17 -16.46 20.06
CA ARG A 181 -0.72 -15.04 20.10
C ARG A 181 -0.69 -14.22 18.83
N ASN A 182 -0.71 -14.80 17.64
CA ASN A 182 -0.53 -13.98 16.45
C ASN A 182 -1.86 -13.82 15.70
N ARG A 183 -2.45 -12.63 15.81
CA ARG A 183 -3.64 -12.20 15.06
C ARG A 183 -3.15 -11.33 13.92
N SER A 184 -3.64 -11.56 12.70
CA SER A 184 -3.31 -10.69 11.57
C SER A 184 -4.52 -9.86 11.17
N VAL A 185 -4.32 -8.54 11.11
CA VAL A 185 -5.31 -7.56 10.71
C VAL A 185 -5.02 -7.11 9.29
N VAL A 186 -6.06 -7.05 8.47
CA VAL A 186 -6.04 -6.38 7.17
C VAL A 186 -6.91 -5.15 7.28
N ILE A 187 -6.36 -3.97 7.00
CA ILE A 187 -7.12 -2.72 6.85
C ILE A 187 -6.96 -2.26 5.41
N LEU A 188 -7.80 -2.77 4.51
CA LEU A 188 -7.74 -2.51 3.08
C LEU A 188 -8.34 -1.13 2.77
N ASP A 189 -7.60 -0.30 2.03
CA ASP A 189 -8.01 1.07 1.68
C ASP A 189 -8.33 1.19 0.17
N TYR A 190 -7.38 0.88 -0.70
CA TYR A 190 -7.66 0.87 -2.14
C TYR A 190 -6.73 -0.05 -2.92
N ILE A 191 -7.13 -0.32 -4.15
CA ILE A 191 -6.35 -1.06 -5.15
C ILE A 191 -6.13 -0.14 -6.35
N GLU A 192 -4.89 -0.08 -6.85
CA GLU A 192 -4.62 0.56 -8.14
C GLU A 192 -4.29 -0.50 -9.17
N TYR A 193 -4.79 -0.34 -10.40
CA TYR A 193 -4.33 -1.13 -11.52
C TYR A 193 -4.08 -0.27 -12.74
N THR A 194 -3.20 -0.72 -13.63
CA THR A 194 -2.94 -0.02 -14.89
C THR A 194 -3.59 -0.74 -16.06
N VAL A 195 -4.22 0.01 -16.95
CA VAL A 195 -4.85 -0.49 -18.18
C VAL A 195 -4.41 0.34 -19.37
N ASP A 196 -4.40 -0.24 -20.57
CA ASP A 196 -4.13 0.52 -21.79
C ASP A 196 -5.27 1.51 -22.09
N SER A 197 -4.92 2.76 -22.37
CA SER A 197 -5.86 3.82 -22.73
C SER A 197 -6.72 3.50 -23.95
N GLU A 198 -6.23 2.69 -24.88
CA GLU A 198 -6.99 2.28 -26.07
C GLU A 198 -8.19 1.39 -25.72
N LYS A 199 -8.15 0.73 -24.55
CA LYS A 199 -9.23 -0.11 -24.03
C LYS A 199 -10.28 0.66 -23.23
N LEU A 200 -10.06 1.94 -22.97
CA LEU A 200 -11.04 2.75 -22.25
C LEU A 200 -12.25 3.07 -23.13
N PRO A 201 -13.49 2.95 -22.61
CA PRO A 201 -14.66 3.40 -23.36
C PRO A 201 -14.55 4.90 -23.64
N ALA A 202 -14.86 5.29 -24.88
CA ALA A 202 -14.71 6.68 -25.37
C ALA A 202 -15.51 7.75 -24.58
N SER A 203 -16.38 7.34 -23.65
CA SER A 203 -17.16 8.23 -22.78
C SER A 203 -16.53 8.49 -21.41
N ILE A 204 -15.41 7.86 -21.04
CA ILE A 204 -14.77 8.12 -19.75
C ILE A 204 -13.76 9.26 -19.91
N THR A 205 -14.22 10.48 -19.62
CA THR A 205 -13.33 11.63 -19.43
C THR A 205 -12.64 11.48 -18.08
N ILE A 206 -11.50 10.80 -18.04
CA ILE A 206 -10.64 10.80 -16.86
C ILE A 206 -9.95 12.16 -16.79
N PRO A 207 -10.04 12.91 -15.67
CA PRO A 207 -9.32 14.16 -15.52
C PRO A 207 -7.81 13.89 -15.58
N ALA A 208 -7.17 14.29 -16.67
CA ALA A 208 -5.73 14.32 -16.80
C ALA A 208 -5.19 15.45 -15.92
N THR A 209 -5.02 15.19 -14.63
CA THR A 209 -4.39 16.15 -13.70
C THR A 209 -3.11 15.54 -13.14
N LEU A 210 -2.06 15.54 -13.96
CA LEU A 210 -0.72 15.70 -13.38
C LEU A 210 -0.56 17.20 -13.10
N PRO A 211 -0.36 17.65 -11.84
CA PRO A 211 0.00 19.03 -11.59
C PRO A 211 1.33 19.33 -12.30
N PRO A 212 1.45 20.46 -13.03
CA PRO A 212 2.74 20.87 -13.58
C PRO A 212 3.73 21.09 -12.44
N LEU A 213 4.89 20.45 -12.56
CA LEU A 213 6.04 20.60 -11.68
C LEU A 213 6.34 22.10 -11.45
N PRO A 214 6.43 22.59 -10.19
CA PRO A 214 6.70 23.99 -9.94
C PRO A 214 8.09 24.35 -10.48
N SER A 215 8.10 25.18 -11.53
CA SER A 215 9.31 25.82 -12.04
C SER A 215 9.77 26.86 -11.02
N SER A 216 10.87 26.58 -10.34
CA SER A 216 11.52 27.49 -9.40
C SER A 216 11.86 28.82 -10.07
N THR A 217 11.06 29.84 -9.83
CA THR A 217 11.34 31.22 -10.27
C THR A 217 11.74 32.04 -9.06
N ASN A 218 13.05 32.20 -8.89
CA ASN A 218 13.66 33.10 -7.91
C ASN A 218 13.14 34.53 -8.14
N THR A 219 12.33 35.02 -7.22
CA THR A 219 11.98 36.45 -7.16
C THR A 219 12.36 36.99 -5.79
N SER A 220 13.52 37.64 -5.75
CA SER A 220 14.00 38.43 -4.62
C SER A 220 13.10 39.65 -4.43
N ALA A 221 12.56 39.85 -3.23
CA ALA A 221 11.97 41.12 -2.82
C ALA A 221 12.31 41.44 -1.36
N SER A 222 13.34 42.29 -1.25
CA SER A 222 13.52 43.43 -0.34
C SER A 222 12.75 43.48 0.99
N GLN A 223 13.57 43.58 2.04
CA GLN A 223 13.28 44.08 3.39
C GLN A 223 12.45 45.37 3.42
N THR A 224 11.60 45.51 4.44
CA THR A 224 11.35 46.81 5.08
C THR A 224 10.98 46.63 6.55
N SER A 225 11.68 47.41 7.36
CA SER A 225 11.72 47.42 8.81
C SER A 225 10.50 48.10 9.43
N GLY A 226 10.00 47.59 10.55
CA GLY A 226 8.98 48.25 11.36
C GLY A 226 8.81 47.63 12.74
N ALA A 227 9.57 48.15 13.71
CA ALA A 227 9.28 48.07 15.14
C ALA A 227 9.22 49.53 15.66
N PRO A 228 8.76 49.85 16.90
CA PRO A 228 8.28 48.98 17.99
C PRO A 228 6.97 49.49 18.66
N SER A 229 6.39 48.75 19.62
CA SER A 229 6.36 49.13 21.05
C SER A 229 5.45 48.24 21.92
N GLN A 230 5.83 48.21 23.19
CA GLN A 230 5.43 47.38 24.33
C GLN A 230 3.97 47.52 24.77
N THR A 231 3.41 46.47 25.39
CA THR A 231 2.66 46.62 26.66
C THR A 231 2.75 45.34 27.49
N THR A 232 3.05 45.54 28.76
CA THR A 232 3.20 44.59 29.87
C THR A 232 1.85 44.09 30.40
N THR A 233 1.78 42.85 30.90
CA THR A 233 0.96 42.54 32.08
C THR A 233 1.43 41.26 32.78
N SER A 234 1.57 41.40 34.09
CA SER A 234 2.08 40.43 35.06
C SER A 234 0.98 39.53 35.62
N GLY A 235 1.37 38.34 36.09
CA GLY A 235 0.63 37.48 37.02
C GLY A 235 0.73 36.01 36.59
N SER A 236 0.94 35.01 37.44
CA SER A 236 1.16 34.89 38.88
C SER A 236 1.66 33.46 39.15
N LEU A 237 2.39 33.28 40.24
CA LEU A 237 2.99 32.04 40.75
C LEU A 237 1.96 30.96 41.16
N SER A 238 2.31 29.67 40.96
CA SER A 238 2.25 28.58 41.96
C SER A 238 2.88 27.31 41.33
N ASN A 239 4.05 26.82 41.74
CA ASN A 239 4.41 26.15 43.00
C ASN A 239 3.70 24.80 43.17
N VAL A 240 4.30 23.70 42.68
CA VAL A 240 4.08 22.35 43.20
C VAL A 240 5.43 21.64 43.36
N ARG A 241 5.60 21.17 44.60
CA ARG A 241 6.78 20.58 45.23
C ARG A 241 6.35 19.20 45.72
N GLY A 242 7.21 18.20 45.58
CA GLY A 242 7.08 16.88 46.21
C GLY A 242 7.25 15.77 45.18
N GLY A 243 8.02 14.72 45.39
CA GLY A 243 8.65 14.18 46.59
C GLY A 243 8.98 12.72 46.26
N GLY A 244 10.17 12.25 46.62
CA GLY A 244 10.65 10.91 46.23
C GLY A 244 10.03 9.74 47.01
N CYS A 245 10.22 8.54 46.46
CA CYS A 245 10.32 7.20 47.05
C CYS A 245 10.72 6.29 45.87
N GLY A 246 11.74 5.43 45.88
CA GLY A 246 12.25 4.57 46.95
C GLY A 246 11.70 3.15 46.75
N LEU A 247 12.60 2.15 46.71
CA LEU A 247 12.44 0.67 46.64
C LEU A 247 12.73 0.07 45.24
N ALA A 248 13.80 -0.72 45.01
CA ALA A 248 14.29 -1.98 45.60
C ALA A 248 13.63 -3.24 45.00
N LEU A 249 14.41 -4.34 44.99
CA LEU A 249 14.16 -5.72 44.51
C LEU A 249 14.64 -5.95 43.05
N GLY A 250 15.39 -6.99 42.70
CA GLY A 250 15.85 -8.16 43.42
C GLY A 250 16.46 -9.12 42.38
N THR A 251 17.65 -9.63 42.65
CA THR A 251 18.40 -10.55 41.79
C THR A 251 17.70 -11.91 41.67
N ILE A 252 17.53 -12.43 40.45
CA ILE A 252 17.18 -13.84 40.22
C ILE A 252 18.31 -14.57 39.48
N VAL A 253 18.66 -15.67 40.11
CA VAL A 253 19.61 -16.74 39.78
C VAL A 253 19.05 -17.63 38.67
N GLY A 254 19.87 -18.12 37.75
CA GLY A 254 19.44 -19.18 36.83
C GLY A 254 20.42 -19.53 35.70
N ALA A 255 21.68 -19.85 36.01
CA ALA A 255 22.57 -20.47 35.02
C ALA A 255 22.22 -21.96 34.88
N GLY A 256 21.31 -22.25 33.94
CA GLY A 256 20.91 -23.60 33.53
C GLY A 256 21.95 -24.21 32.59
N LEU A 257 22.58 -25.28 33.08
CA LEU A 257 23.54 -26.13 32.41
C LEU A 257 22.81 -27.00 31.36
N CYS A 258 22.99 -26.75 30.05
CA CYS A 258 22.50 -27.65 29.00
C CYS A 258 23.61 -28.58 28.51
N ILE A 259 23.41 -29.86 28.78
CA ILE A 259 24.18 -31.02 28.33
C ILE A 259 23.87 -31.25 26.84
N VAL A 260 24.89 -31.18 25.99
CA VAL A 260 24.82 -31.73 24.61
C VAL A 260 25.37 -33.14 24.64
N ALA A 261 24.47 -34.12 24.56
CA ALA A 261 24.81 -35.49 24.19
C ALA A 261 24.58 -35.64 22.68
N LEU A 262 25.67 -35.71 21.91
CA LEU A 262 25.68 -36.18 20.54
C LEU A 262 25.85 -37.70 20.58
N LEU A 263 24.82 -38.42 20.15
CA LEU A 263 24.94 -39.81 19.73
C LEU A 263 24.77 -39.88 18.21
N THR A 264 25.63 -40.74 17.66
CA THR A 264 25.81 -41.22 16.28
C THR A 264 24.54 -41.47 15.48
#